data_AF-A0A7J7GDM3-F1
#
_entry.id   AF-A0A7J7GDM3-F1
#
_cell.length_a   1.000
_cell.length_b   1.000
_cell.length_c   1.000
_cell.angle_alpha   90.00
_cell.angle_beta   90.00
_cell.angle_gamma   90.00
#
_symmetry.space_group_name_H-M   'P 1'
#
loop_
_entity.id
_entity.type
_entity.pdbx_description
1 polymer ?
#
loop_
_entity_poly.entity_id
_entity_poly.type
_entity_poly.pdbx_seq_one_letter_code
_entity_poly.pdbx_strand_id
1 'polypeptide(L)'
;MQSFRAIQSKPIQKYVRYIYENPQLLGYLQASETHLENIYAQQRGEESPNLPGMANIKSIYSGKYWVPKENGPIWMVAADSDKIIEDLSSPKCTLFVIEYVDDTTVRLRHPALNLYVCLFKFEETYDNCLALFPLGEITGEKELFIPIKDDLPK
;
A
#
# COMPACT_ATOMS: atom_id res chain seq x y z
N MET A 1 17.31 9.10 4.46
CA MET A 1 16.50 8.85 3.25
C MET A 1 15.09 8.56 3.72
N GLN A 2 14.06 9.10 3.05
CA GLN A 2 12.79 9.45 3.70
C GLN A 2 11.88 8.24 3.95
N SER A 3 11.81 7.80 5.21
CA SER A 3 10.71 7.02 5.74
C SER A 3 9.41 7.83 5.67
N PHE A 4 8.30 7.15 5.44
CA PHE A 4 6.96 7.73 5.51
C PHE A 4 6.15 7.04 6.61
N ARG A 5 5.24 7.81 7.24
CA ARG A 5 4.35 7.37 8.33
C ARG A 5 2.90 7.07 7.90
N ALA A 6 2.55 7.42 6.67
CA ALA A 6 1.26 7.08 6.07
C ALA A 6 1.33 7.17 4.55
N ILE A 7 0.30 6.68 3.90
CA ILE A 7 0.09 6.78 2.45
C ILE A 7 -1.31 7.34 2.23
N GLN A 8 -1.41 8.43 1.50
CA GLN A 8 -2.69 9.02 1.10
C GLN A 8 -2.96 8.71 -0.37
N SER A 9 -4.19 8.36 -0.71
CA SER A 9 -4.61 8.34 -2.10
C SER A 9 -4.74 9.77 -2.63
N LYS A 10 -4.09 10.07 -3.76
CA LYS A 10 -4.19 11.37 -4.43
C LYS A 10 -5.62 11.69 -4.90
N PRO A 11 -6.33 10.80 -5.64
CA PRO A 11 -7.64 11.16 -6.21
C PRO A 11 -8.74 11.38 -5.16
N ILE A 12 -8.76 10.62 -4.06
CA ILE A 12 -9.85 10.70 -3.07
C ILE A 12 -9.45 11.35 -1.74
N GLN A 13 -8.16 11.72 -1.60
CA GLN A 13 -7.61 12.40 -0.41
C GLN A 13 -7.85 11.66 0.91
N LYS A 14 -7.96 10.32 0.87
CA LYS A 14 -8.07 9.47 2.06
C LYS A 14 -6.77 8.72 2.32
N TYR A 15 -6.46 8.51 3.59
CA TYR A 15 -5.34 7.68 4.01
C TYR A 15 -5.68 6.20 3.88
N VAL A 16 -4.67 5.44 3.45
CA VAL A 16 -4.70 3.98 3.48
C VAL A 16 -4.70 3.53 4.94
N ARG A 17 -5.69 2.72 5.31
CA ARG A 17 -5.82 2.13 6.63
C ARG A 17 -5.94 0.61 6.58
N TYR A 18 -5.58 -0.01 7.69
CA TYR A 18 -5.88 -1.40 8.00
C TYR A 18 -7.37 -1.60 8.29
N ILE A 19 -7.96 -2.66 7.73
CA ILE A 19 -9.35 -3.05 7.98
C ILE A 19 -9.36 -4.11 9.09
N TYR A 20 -9.99 -3.78 10.23
CA TYR A 20 -10.09 -4.68 11.40
C TYR A 20 -11.53 -5.08 11.72
N GLU A 21 -12.49 -4.29 11.27
CA GLU A 21 -13.89 -4.33 11.70
C GLU A 21 -14.79 -5.16 10.78
N ASN A 22 -14.37 -5.41 9.53
CA ASN A 22 -15.09 -6.26 8.59
C ASN A 22 -14.41 -7.65 8.53
N PRO A 23 -15.04 -8.73 9.03
CA PRO A 23 -14.44 -10.06 9.04
C PRO A 23 -14.05 -10.60 7.65
N GLN A 24 -14.79 -10.24 6.60
CA GLN A 24 -14.46 -10.66 5.23
C GLN A 24 -13.24 -9.94 4.69
N LEU A 25 -12.99 -8.72 5.18
CA LEU A 25 -11.89 -7.88 4.74
C LEU A 25 -10.76 -7.74 5.77
N LEU A 26 -10.80 -8.51 6.85
CA LEU A 26 -9.86 -8.43 7.94
C LEU A 26 -8.43 -8.61 7.41
N GLY A 27 -7.57 -7.64 7.67
CA GLY A 27 -6.18 -7.67 7.22
C GLY A 27 -5.90 -6.95 5.91
N TYR A 28 -6.91 -6.73 5.07
CA TYR A 28 -6.74 -5.94 3.85
C TYR A 28 -6.63 -4.45 4.15
N LEU A 29 -6.28 -3.69 3.12
CA LEU A 29 -6.03 -2.26 3.19
C LEU A 29 -7.07 -1.50 2.37
N GLN A 30 -7.49 -0.34 2.89
CA GLN A 30 -8.50 0.51 2.27
C GLN A 30 -8.11 1.98 2.36
N ALA A 31 -8.30 2.75 1.29
CA ALA A 31 -8.21 4.21 1.36
C ALA A 31 -9.57 4.79 1.79
N SER A 32 -9.75 5.00 3.09
CA SER A 32 -11.00 5.54 3.64
C SER A 32 -10.83 6.45 4.86
N GLU A 33 -9.67 6.45 5.51
CA GLU A 33 -9.43 7.28 6.70
C GLU A 33 -9.18 8.75 6.33
N THR A 34 -9.62 9.68 7.19
CA THR A 34 -9.42 11.13 7.04
C THR A 34 -8.41 11.72 8.02
N HIS A 35 -8.09 11.02 9.10
CA HIS A 35 -7.21 11.49 10.16
C HIS A 35 -5.91 10.69 10.19
N LEU A 36 -4.80 11.37 9.95
CA LEU A 36 -3.45 10.78 9.99
C LEU A 36 -3.11 10.16 11.35
N GLU A 37 -3.66 10.70 12.44
CA GLU A 37 -3.39 10.21 13.79
C GLU A 37 -4.11 8.90 14.12
N ASN A 38 -5.06 8.45 13.28
CA ASN A 38 -5.68 7.16 13.48
C ASN A 38 -4.63 6.05 13.30
N ILE A 39 -4.45 5.22 14.33
CA ILE A 39 -3.47 4.12 14.34
C ILE A 39 -3.65 3.15 13.18
N TYR A 40 -4.87 2.98 12.66
CA TYR A 40 -5.13 2.12 11.50
C TYR A 40 -4.56 2.70 10.21
N ALA A 41 -4.45 4.03 10.10
CA ALA A 41 -3.88 4.72 8.94
C ALA A 41 -2.36 4.87 9.01
N GLN A 42 -1.75 4.61 10.16
CA GLN A 42 -0.30 4.69 10.29
C GLN A 42 0.37 3.50 9.60
N GLN A 43 1.22 3.81 8.64
CA GLN A 43 2.04 2.87 7.89
C GLN A 43 3.50 3.25 8.07
N ARG A 44 4.43 2.32 7.95
CA ARG A 44 5.86 2.64 7.93
C ARG A 44 6.50 2.10 6.67
N GLY A 45 6.97 3.01 5.82
CA GLY A 45 7.83 2.67 4.70
C GLY A 45 9.27 2.55 5.17
N GLU A 46 9.84 1.34 5.06
CA GLU A 46 11.23 1.04 5.39
C GLU A 46 11.96 0.68 4.10
N GLU A 47 12.83 1.59 3.65
CA GLU A 47 13.61 1.38 2.44
C GLU A 47 14.53 0.16 2.59
N SER A 48 14.63 -0.65 1.53
CA SER A 48 15.52 -1.79 1.53
C SER A 48 16.98 -1.32 1.56
N PRO A 49 17.82 -1.85 2.46
CA PRO A 49 19.24 -1.50 2.50
C PRO A 49 19.99 -2.00 1.25
N ASN A 50 19.44 -2.99 0.54
CA ASN A 50 20.08 -3.65 -0.59
C ASN A 50 19.49 -3.25 -1.94
N LEU A 51 18.27 -2.68 -1.97
CA LEU A 51 17.51 -2.41 -3.18
C LEU A 51 16.99 -0.96 -3.16
N PRO A 52 17.81 0.02 -3.58
CA PRO A 52 17.44 1.43 -3.57
C PRO A 52 16.13 1.70 -4.32
N GLY A 53 15.30 2.58 -3.76
CA GLY A 53 13.99 2.91 -4.35
C GLY A 53 12.90 1.85 -4.13
N MET A 54 13.18 0.79 -3.37
CA MET A 54 12.18 -0.17 -2.93
C MET A 54 12.00 -0.09 -1.42
N ALA A 55 10.77 -0.29 -0.95
CA ALA A 55 10.47 -0.28 0.48
C ALA A 55 9.58 -1.45 0.88
N ASN A 56 9.82 -1.97 2.08
CA ASN A 56 8.86 -2.78 2.81
C ASN A 56 7.90 -1.83 3.50
N ILE A 57 6.60 -2.08 3.38
CA ILE A 57 5.57 -1.21 3.98
C ILE A 57 4.91 -1.98 5.10
N LYS A 58 4.89 -1.41 6.31
CA LYS A 58 4.38 -2.07 7.51
C LYS A 58 3.17 -1.34 8.06
N SER A 59 2.10 -2.06 8.37
CA SER A 59 1.00 -1.49 9.17
C SER A 59 1.45 -1.37 10.62
N ILE A 60 1.35 -0.17 11.19
CA ILE A 60 1.70 0.05 12.60
C ILE A 60 0.73 -0.70 13.51
N TYR A 61 -0.57 -0.70 13.18
CA TYR A 61 -1.58 -1.38 13.98
C TYR A 61 -1.37 -2.90 14.04
N SER A 62 -1.25 -3.57 12.89
CA SER A 62 -1.14 -5.04 12.86
C SER A 62 0.29 -5.54 13.13
N GLY A 63 1.29 -4.68 12.99
CA GLY A 63 2.70 -5.05 13.09
C GLY A 63 3.20 -5.91 11.93
N LYS A 64 2.42 -6.03 10.84
CA LYS A 64 2.69 -6.90 9.69
C LYS A 64 2.99 -6.09 8.43
N TYR A 65 3.77 -6.67 7.53
CA TYR A 65 4.15 -6.09 6.25
C TYR A 65 3.09 -6.31 5.18
N TRP A 66 3.01 -5.36 4.27
CA TRP A 66 2.19 -5.41 3.06
C TRP A 66 2.67 -6.57 2.20
N VAL A 67 1.72 -7.37 1.73
CA VAL A 67 1.96 -8.50 0.86
C VAL A 67 0.77 -8.65 -0.10
N PRO A 68 1.01 -9.06 -1.36
CA PRO A 68 -0.07 -9.48 -2.23
C PRO A 68 -0.75 -10.75 -1.70
N LYS A 69 -2.07 -10.81 -1.82
CA LYS A 69 -2.88 -11.97 -1.45
C LYS A 69 -3.90 -12.25 -2.54
N GLU A 70 -3.94 -13.50 -2.99
CA GLU A 70 -4.94 -13.95 -3.97
C GLU A 70 -6.34 -13.87 -3.35
N ASN A 71 -7.27 -13.28 -4.09
CA ASN A 71 -8.69 -13.21 -3.75
C ASN A 71 -9.51 -13.47 -5.02
N GLY A 72 -9.71 -14.74 -5.34
CA GLY A 72 -10.28 -15.15 -6.63
C GLY A 72 -9.35 -14.76 -7.79
N PRO A 73 -9.84 -14.06 -8.83
CA PRO A 73 -9.00 -13.66 -9.96
C PRO A 73 -8.15 -12.40 -9.68
N ILE A 74 -8.28 -11.78 -8.51
CA ILE A 74 -7.67 -10.48 -8.18
C ILE A 74 -6.61 -10.64 -7.11
N TRP A 75 -5.51 -9.92 -7.25
CA TRP A 75 -4.52 -9.74 -6.20
C TRP A 75 -4.88 -8.56 -5.33
N MET A 76 -5.23 -8.81 -4.08
CA MET A 76 -5.48 -7.78 -3.07
C MET A 76 -4.19 -7.47 -2.30
N VAL A 77 -4.08 -6.28 -1.71
CA VAL A 77 -2.97 -5.96 -0.80
C VAL A 77 -3.43 -6.08 0.65
N ALA A 78 -2.70 -6.84 1.44
CA ALA A 78 -2.97 -7.07 2.85
C ALA A 78 -1.74 -6.78 3.71
N ALA A 79 -1.94 -6.33 4.96
CA ALA A 79 -0.87 -6.29 5.96
C ALA A 79 -0.88 -7.59 6.77
N ASP A 80 -0.34 -8.66 6.17
CA ASP A 80 -0.47 -10.03 6.66
C ASP A 80 0.88 -10.73 6.92
N SER A 81 1.99 -10.24 6.35
CA SER A 81 3.31 -10.90 6.49
C SER A 81 4.02 -10.54 7.79
N ASP A 82 4.42 -11.54 8.58
CA ASP A 82 5.21 -11.33 9.81
C ASP A 82 6.70 -11.06 9.55
N LYS A 83 7.16 -11.28 8.31
CA LYS A 83 8.57 -11.17 7.93
C LYS A 83 8.74 -10.35 6.65
N ILE A 84 9.90 -9.72 6.52
CA ILE A 84 10.38 -9.15 5.27
C ILE A 84 10.76 -10.30 4.33
N ILE A 85 10.30 -10.24 3.08
CA ILE A 85 10.58 -11.21 2.01
C ILE A 85 11.04 -10.40 0.79
N GLU A 86 12.36 -10.34 0.56
CA GLU A 86 12.97 -9.58 -0.55
C GLU A 86 13.36 -10.48 -1.74
N ASP A 87 12.58 -11.53 -1.99
CA ASP A 87 12.73 -12.36 -3.20
C ASP A 87 11.89 -11.76 -4.34
N LEU A 88 12.56 -11.09 -5.27
CA LEU A 88 11.94 -10.38 -6.40
C LEU A 88 11.27 -11.31 -7.43
N SER A 89 11.44 -12.62 -7.31
CA SER A 89 10.75 -13.62 -8.14
C SER A 89 9.46 -14.13 -7.50
N SER A 90 9.25 -13.85 -6.21
CA SER A 90 8.15 -14.40 -5.43
C SER A 90 6.92 -13.49 -5.44
N PRO A 91 5.70 -14.04 -5.66
CA PRO A 91 4.46 -13.28 -5.48
C PRO A 91 4.21 -12.90 -4.01
N LYS A 92 4.97 -13.47 -3.06
CA LYS A 92 4.93 -13.13 -1.62
C LYS A 92 5.97 -12.09 -1.23
N CYS A 93 6.65 -11.46 -2.19
CA CYS A 93 7.58 -10.39 -1.90
C CYS A 93 6.87 -9.26 -1.14
N THR A 94 7.53 -8.70 -0.12
CA THR A 94 6.99 -7.59 0.68
C THR A 94 7.48 -6.23 0.20
N LEU A 95 8.37 -6.21 -0.79
CA LEU A 95 8.88 -4.99 -1.40
C LEU A 95 7.87 -4.41 -2.39
N PHE A 96 7.82 -3.09 -2.38
CA PHE A 96 7.20 -2.29 -3.43
C PHE A 96 8.23 -1.32 -3.98
N VAL A 97 8.32 -1.24 -5.30
CA VAL A 97 9.07 -0.19 -5.99
C VAL A 97 8.30 1.12 -5.83
N ILE A 98 8.99 2.16 -5.33
CA ILE A 98 8.44 3.50 -5.15
C ILE A 98 8.80 4.33 -6.38
N GLU A 99 7.84 4.50 -7.29
CA GLU A 99 8.05 5.20 -8.56
C GLU A 99 7.47 6.60 -8.49
N TYR A 100 8.33 7.62 -8.39
CA TYR A 100 7.90 9.02 -8.37
C TYR A 100 7.37 9.43 -9.75
N VAL A 101 6.15 9.94 -9.77
CA VAL A 101 5.50 10.54 -10.95
C VAL A 101 5.81 12.04 -11.03
N ASP A 102 5.89 12.67 -9.86
CA ASP A 102 6.32 14.05 -9.64
C ASP A 102 7.00 14.14 -8.26
N ASP A 103 7.31 15.36 -7.78
CA ASP A 103 8.03 15.57 -6.51
C ASP A 103 7.30 15.02 -5.26
N THR A 104 6.00 14.74 -5.36
CA THR A 104 5.14 14.38 -4.23
C THR A 104 4.35 13.10 -4.44
N THR A 105 4.05 12.77 -5.70
CA THR A 105 3.17 11.67 -6.08
C THR A 105 4.00 10.46 -6.49
N VAL A 106 3.62 9.30 -6.00
CA VAL A 106 4.23 8.01 -6.34
C VAL A 106 3.20 7.04 -6.90
N ARG A 107 3.73 6.05 -7.63
CA ARG A 107 3.10 4.75 -7.86
C ARG A 107 3.86 3.71 -7.04
N LEU A 108 3.13 2.69 -6.58
CA LEU A 108 3.69 1.55 -5.87
C LEU A 108 3.55 0.33 -6.76
N ARG A 109 4.67 -0.27 -7.18
CA ARG A 109 4.66 -1.45 -8.04
C ARG A 109 5.22 -2.66 -7.30
N HIS A 110 4.50 -3.77 -7.33
CA HIS A 110 5.01 -5.04 -6.82
C HIS A 110 6.01 -5.64 -7.84
N PRO A 111 7.27 -5.92 -7.46
CA PRO A 111 8.34 -6.22 -8.41
C PRO A 111 8.14 -7.55 -9.15
N ALA A 112 7.73 -8.62 -8.46
CA ALA A 112 7.58 -9.94 -9.06
C ALA A 112 6.34 -10.05 -9.97
N LEU A 113 5.25 -9.39 -9.57
CA LEU A 113 3.98 -9.42 -10.30
C LEU A 113 3.96 -8.38 -11.44
N ASN A 114 4.81 -7.35 -11.34
CA ASN A 114 4.81 -6.19 -12.22
C ASN A 114 3.44 -5.49 -12.30
N LEU A 115 2.72 -5.49 -11.18
CA LEU A 115 1.40 -4.88 -11.01
C LEU A 115 1.49 -3.70 -10.04
N TYR A 116 0.64 -2.70 -10.24
CA TYR A 116 0.59 -1.48 -9.46
C TYR A 116 -0.51 -1.56 -8.42
N VAL A 117 -0.24 -1.01 -7.24
CA VAL A 117 -1.26 -0.78 -6.22
C VAL A 117 -2.26 0.23 -6.78
N CYS A 118 -3.54 -0.12 -6.74
CA CYS A 118 -4.63 0.69 -7.22
C CYS A 118 -5.79 0.68 -6.22
N LEU A 119 -6.56 1.77 -6.19
CA LEU A 119 -7.87 1.77 -5.57
C LEU A 119 -8.83 0.87 -6.36
N PHE A 120 -9.31 -0.17 -5.70
CA PHE A 120 -10.27 -1.12 -6.22
C PHE A 120 -11.63 -0.93 -5.58
N LYS A 121 -12.66 -0.94 -6.43
CA LYS A 121 -14.04 -0.90 -6.01
C LYS A 121 -14.83 -1.98 -6.72
N PHE A 122 -15.47 -2.84 -5.96
CA PHE A 122 -16.37 -3.87 -6.46
C PHE A 122 -17.49 -4.10 -5.45
N GLU A 123 -18.72 -3.90 -5.94
CA GLU A 123 -19.93 -3.94 -5.12
C GLU A 123 -19.83 -3.05 -3.87
N GLU A 124 -20.63 -3.33 -2.85
CA GLU A 124 -20.57 -2.65 -1.55
C GLU A 124 -19.47 -3.23 -0.64
N THR A 125 -19.00 -4.44 -0.94
CA THR A 125 -18.02 -5.14 -0.12
C THR A 125 -16.65 -4.49 -0.23
N TYR A 126 -16.15 -4.27 -1.45
CA TYR A 126 -14.82 -3.70 -1.70
C TYR A 126 -14.98 -2.24 -2.08
N ASP A 127 -14.86 -1.31 -1.13
CA ASP A 127 -14.94 0.13 -1.42
C ASP A 127 -13.56 0.78 -1.25
N ASN A 128 -12.87 1.14 -2.34
CA ASN A 128 -11.52 1.72 -2.32
C ASN A 128 -10.50 0.86 -1.55
N CYS A 129 -10.65 -0.47 -1.61
CA CYS A 129 -9.63 -1.40 -1.12
C CYS A 129 -8.39 -1.33 -2.02
N LEU A 130 -7.24 -1.73 -1.50
CA LEU A 130 -6.02 -1.82 -2.31
C LEU A 130 -5.94 -3.18 -3.00
N ALA A 131 -5.75 -3.14 -4.31
CA ALA A 131 -5.50 -4.31 -5.14
C ALA A 131 -4.43 -4.00 -6.19
N LEU A 132 -3.96 -5.02 -6.88
CA LEU A 132 -2.88 -4.93 -7.86
C LEU A 132 -3.41 -5.11 -9.27
N PHE A 133 -3.11 -4.14 -10.14
CA PHE A 133 -3.52 -4.14 -11.54
C PHE A 133 -2.38 -3.70 -12.47
N PRO A 134 -2.39 -4.11 -13.74
CA PRO A 134 -1.55 -3.50 -14.77
C PRO A 134 -1.76 -1.98 -14.85
N LEU A 135 -0.70 -1.25 -15.18
CA LEU A 135 -0.79 0.20 -15.32
C LEU A 135 -1.79 0.58 -16.43
N GLY A 136 -2.69 1.51 -16.11
CA GLY A 136 -3.70 1.99 -17.05
C GLY A 136 -4.91 1.06 -17.24
N GLU A 137 -4.93 -0.11 -16.60
CA GLU A 137 -6.12 -0.98 -16.62
C GLU A 137 -7.29 -0.33 -15.87
N ILE A 138 -6.98 0.39 -14.78
CA ILE A 138 -7.97 1.17 -14.05
C ILE A 138 -7.84 2.64 -14.41
N THR A 139 -8.96 3.26 -14.81
CA THR A 139 -9.02 4.69 -15.15
C THR A 139 -9.12 5.58 -13.90
N GLY A 140 -8.71 6.84 -14.03
CA GLY A 140 -8.94 7.88 -13.01
C GLY A 140 -7.85 7.97 -11.93
N GLU A 141 -6.58 7.74 -12.30
CA GLU A 141 -5.42 7.97 -11.43
C GLU A 141 -5.46 7.17 -10.11
N LYS A 142 -6.14 6.02 -10.12
CA LYS A 142 -6.36 5.19 -8.92
C LYS A 142 -5.09 4.54 -8.39
N GLU A 143 -4.00 4.61 -9.15
CA GLU A 143 -2.67 4.14 -8.79
C GLU A 143 -1.78 5.23 -8.17
N LEU A 144 -2.27 6.47 -8.04
CA LEU A 144 -1.50 7.59 -7.52
C LEU A 144 -1.66 7.78 -6.02
N PHE A 145 -0.53 7.82 -5.32
CA PHE A 145 -0.46 7.99 -3.87
C PHE A 145 0.54 9.08 -3.46
N ILE A 146 0.37 9.61 -2.26
CA ILE A 146 1.25 10.61 -1.64
C ILE A 146 1.77 9.98 -0.34
N PRO A 147 3.06 9.60 -0.27
CA PRO A 147 3.69 9.16 0.97
C PRO A 147 3.85 10.35 1.93
N ILE A 148 3.26 10.23 3.13
CA ILE A 148 3.32 11.27 4.15
C ILE A 148 4.56 11.03 5.00
N LYS A 149 5.54 11.93 4.89
CA LYS A 149 6.79 11.86 5.64
C LYS A 149 6.56 12.21 7.09
N ASP A 150 7.40 11.70 7.97
CA ASP A 150 7.51 12.28 9.30
C ASP A 150 7.97 13.74 9.14
N ASP A 151 7.21 14.69 9.70
CA ASP A 151 7.79 15.99 9.98
C ASP A 151 8.97 15.72 10.93
N LEU A 152 10.20 15.96 10.46
CA LEU A 152 11.34 16.06 11.36
C LEU A 152 10.92 17.04 12.46
N PRO A 153 10.94 16.66 13.75
CA PRO A 153 10.80 17.65 14.79
C PRO A 153 11.88 18.71 14.54
N LYS A 154 11.45 19.96 14.34
CA LYS A 154 12.34 21.13 14.28
C LYS A 154 13.11 21.28 15.58
#